data_AF-A0A8T4X2S6-F1
#
_entry.id   AF-A0A8T4X2S6-F1
#
_cell.length_a   1.000
_cell.length_b   1.000
_cell.length_c   1.000
_cell.angle_alpha   90.00
_cell.angle_beta   90.00
_cell.angle_gamma   90.00
#
_symmetry.space_group_name_H-M   'P 1'
#
loop_
_entity.id
_entity.type
_entity.pdbx_description
1 polymer ?
#
loop_
_entity_poly.entity_id
_entity_poly.type
_entity_poly.pdbx_seq_one_letter_code
_entity_poly.pdbx_strand_id
1 'polypeptide(L)'
;MEKIWTDLGSVDSLKSQPLQEIEVGKITIALSYNNGKFGAISGVCNHVGGPLGKGTLDGDYIVCPWHNWKFHRTTGFGEPGFEEDRVPQFELKIENDHLFINTNSITNRNKLPHPPHSLGRDVIRENGPIRVVGISTTIMDSKNPRYSTSDKLLEVAINHAKNELGAQTMFIRLNDLKFRACEGYYSKSAKACTWPCSITQMDETDQLVQIYEALVHWADVIIVATPIRWGAASSLYYKMIERFNCIQNQITLNNKSLIQNKVASFIITGGQDNVQDVAGHMLGFFAEVGFVFPPFPFIAHTRGWDAEDMENNIAYVEKSEGLKEGAKDLARRSIEMAKIILHEHVSEQKIVKAGRKAQPLKISEN
;
A
#
# COMPACT_ATOMS: atom_id res chain seq x y z
N MET A 1 -45.18 -5.50 -6.35
CA MET A 1 -44.86 -4.35 -5.46
C MET A 1 -45.13 -3.09 -6.27
N GLU A 2 -45.83 -2.10 -5.70
CA GLU A 2 -46.06 -0.82 -6.38
C GLU A 2 -44.74 -0.12 -6.70
N LYS A 3 -44.66 0.52 -7.87
CA LYS A 3 -43.52 1.36 -8.25
C LYS A 3 -43.54 2.60 -7.35
N ILE A 4 -42.56 2.72 -6.46
CA ILE A 4 -42.40 3.92 -5.63
C ILE A 4 -41.61 4.92 -6.47
N TRP A 5 -42.31 5.89 -7.04
CA TRP A 5 -41.71 7.01 -7.76
C TRP A 5 -41.32 8.10 -6.78
N THR A 6 -40.05 8.50 -6.79
CA THR A 6 -39.52 9.60 -6.00
C THR A 6 -39.08 10.73 -6.92
N ASP A 7 -39.54 11.95 -6.64
CA ASP A 7 -39.10 13.16 -7.35
C ASP A 7 -37.65 13.47 -6.99
N LEU A 8 -36.79 13.62 -7.99
CA LEU A 8 -35.39 14.02 -7.84
C LEU A 8 -35.17 15.53 -8.06
N GLY A 9 -36.18 16.24 -8.57
CA GLY A 9 -36.14 17.67 -8.90
C GLY A 9 -36.17 17.96 -10.40
N SER A 10 -35.93 19.22 -10.75
CA SER A 10 -36.08 19.71 -12.12
C SER A 10 -35.02 19.13 -13.07
N VAL A 11 -35.44 18.79 -14.28
CA VAL A 11 -34.57 18.27 -15.35
C VAL A 11 -33.43 19.25 -15.67
N ASP A 12 -33.72 20.56 -15.72
CA ASP A 12 -32.74 21.58 -16.02
C ASP A 12 -31.64 21.70 -14.97
N SER A 13 -32.00 21.53 -13.68
CA SER A 13 -31.02 21.49 -12.60
C SER A 13 -30.15 20.24 -12.71
N LEU A 14 -30.78 19.07 -12.84
CA LEU A 14 -30.08 17.78 -12.82
C LEU A 14 -29.18 17.56 -14.05
N LYS A 15 -29.55 18.07 -15.23
CA LYS A 15 -28.73 17.93 -16.45
C LYS A 15 -27.47 18.81 -16.44
N SER A 16 -27.39 19.80 -15.53
CA SER A 16 -26.24 20.72 -15.43
C SER A 16 -24.96 20.02 -14.96
N GLN A 17 -25.09 18.87 -14.28
CA GLN A 17 -23.98 18.03 -13.87
C GLN A 17 -23.98 16.73 -14.66
N PRO A 18 -22.88 16.38 -15.37
CA PRO A 18 -22.84 15.17 -16.18
C PRO A 18 -22.95 13.89 -15.35
N LEU A 19 -22.50 13.93 -14.09
CA LEU A 19 -22.58 12.82 -13.13
C LEU A 19 -22.67 13.40 -11.71
N GLN A 20 -23.59 12.87 -10.92
CA GLN A 20 -23.79 13.28 -9.53
C GLN A 20 -24.27 12.12 -8.66
N GLU A 21 -23.97 12.21 -7.37
CA GLU A 21 -24.46 11.30 -6.34
C GLU A 21 -25.80 11.82 -5.79
N ILE A 22 -26.82 10.97 -5.81
CA ILE A 22 -28.14 11.28 -5.25
C ILE A 22 -28.47 10.24 -4.18
N GLU A 23 -28.89 10.70 -3.00
CA GLU A 23 -29.38 9.85 -1.92
C GLU A 23 -30.90 9.83 -1.93
N VAL A 24 -31.48 8.63 -2.02
CA VAL A 24 -32.93 8.41 -1.91
C VAL A 24 -33.19 7.43 -0.79
N GLY A 25 -33.51 7.96 0.39
CA GLY A 25 -33.63 7.16 1.61
C GLY A 25 -32.30 6.51 1.99
N LYS A 26 -32.19 5.19 1.85
CA LYS A 26 -30.97 4.42 2.14
C LYS A 26 -30.18 4.02 0.89
N ILE A 27 -30.65 4.42 -0.29
CA ILE A 27 -30.06 4.02 -1.57
C ILE A 27 -29.26 5.20 -2.12
N THR A 28 -27.98 4.95 -2.39
CA THR A 28 -27.13 5.88 -3.15
C THR A 28 -27.24 5.56 -4.64
N ILE A 29 -27.46 6.59 -5.46
CA ILE A 29 -27.64 6.52 -6.91
C ILE A 29 -26.52 7.33 -7.58
N ALA A 30 -25.94 6.77 -8.64
CA ALA A 30 -25.14 7.53 -9.59
C ALA A 30 -26.07 7.97 -10.73
N LEU A 31 -26.45 9.25 -10.72
CA LEU A 31 -27.27 9.85 -11.76
C LEU A 31 -26.34 10.49 -12.79
N SER A 32 -26.47 10.08 -14.05
CA SER A 32 -25.69 10.60 -15.17
C SER A 32 -26.60 11.28 -16.19
N TYR A 33 -26.06 12.30 -16.86
CA TYR A 33 -26.65 12.90 -18.05
C TYR A 33 -25.59 13.02 -19.13
N ASN A 34 -25.75 12.28 -20.22
CA ASN A 34 -24.84 12.34 -21.37
C ASN A 34 -25.62 12.14 -22.67
N ASN A 35 -25.23 12.85 -23.73
CA ASN A 35 -25.86 12.79 -25.06
C ASN A 35 -27.39 12.92 -25.01
N GLY A 36 -27.90 13.89 -24.23
CA GLY A 36 -29.33 14.16 -24.14
C GLY A 36 -30.14 13.18 -23.29
N LYS A 37 -29.50 12.17 -22.67
CA LYS A 37 -30.19 11.06 -22.00
C LYS A 37 -29.70 10.86 -20.57
N PHE A 38 -30.64 10.75 -19.63
CA PHE A 38 -30.34 10.34 -18.26
C PHE A 38 -30.03 8.84 -18.14
N GLY A 39 -29.19 8.49 -17.17
CA GLY A 39 -28.98 7.12 -16.71
C GLY A 39 -28.87 7.08 -15.19
N ALA A 40 -29.48 6.09 -14.56
CA ALA A 40 -29.41 5.88 -13.12
C ALA A 40 -29.00 4.43 -12.83
N ILE A 41 -27.86 4.29 -12.14
CA ILE A 41 -27.37 3.01 -11.63
C ILE A 41 -27.03 3.16 -10.14
N SER A 42 -26.76 2.05 -9.47
CA SER A 42 -26.35 2.11 -8.07
C SER A 42 -25.09 2.97 -7.92
N GLY A 43 -25.08 3.82 -6.88
CA GLY A 43 -23.92 4.63 -6.53
C GLY A 43 -22.77 3.83 -5.92
N VAL A 44 -22.93 2.53 -5.69
CA VAL A 44 -21.93 1.68 -5.02
C VAL A 44 -21.29 0.71 -6.02
N CYS A 45 -20.00 0.89 -6.29
CA CYS A 45 -19.17 0.06 -7.18
C CYS A 45 -19.05 -1.39 -6.68
N ASN A 46 -19.15 -2.39 -7.59
CA ASN A 46 -18.99 -3.81 -7.22
C ASN A 46 -17.58 -4.16 -6.73
N HIS A 47 -16.54 -3.44 -7.15
CA HIS A 47 -15.14 -3.75 -6.80
C HIS A 47 -14.92 -3.75 -5.28
N VAL A 48 -14.87 -2.57 -4.66
CA VAL A 48 -14.67 -2.40 -3.21
C VAL A 48 -15.65 -1.40 -2.57
N GLY A 49 -16.74 -1.05 -3.26
CA GLY A 49 -17.79 -0.19 -2.73
C GLY A 49 -17.57 1.32 -2.93
N GLY A 50 -16.75 1.73 -3.90
CA GLY A 50 -16.51 3.15 -4.19
C GLY A 50 -17.76 3.90 -4.69
N PRO A 51 -17.84 5.23 -4.47
CA PRO A 51 -18.99 6.07 -4.81
C PRO A 51 -18.97 6.44 -6.30
N LEU A 52 -19.74 5.70 -7.11
CA LEU A 52 -19.84 5.91 -8.55
C LEU A 52 -20.36 7.30 -8.91
N GLY A 53 -21.26 7.88 -8.10
CA GLY A 53 -21.77 9.23 -8.32
C GLY A 53 -20.74 10.35 -8.15
N LYS A 54 -19.58 10.05 -7.53
CA LYS A 54 -18.43 10.97 -7.39
C LYS A 54 -17.31 10.63 -8.39
N GLY A 55 -17.61 9.78 -9.37
CA GLY A 55 -16.69 9.37 -10.42
C GLY A 55 -16.58 10.38 -11.55
N THR A 56 -16.18 9.88 -12.72
CA THR A 56 -16.16 10.64 -13.98
C THR A 56 -16.86 9.83 -15.08
N LEU A 57 -17.23 10.48 -16.18
CA LEU A 57 -17.73 9.79 -17.37
C LEU A 57 -16.60 9.57 -18.38
N ASP A 58 -16.56 8.37 -18.95
CA ASP A 58 -15.77 7.98 -20.12
C ASP A 58 -16.72 7.41 -21.17
N GLY A 59 -17.18 8.26 -22.09
CA GLY A 59 -18.26 7.95 -23.01
C GLY A 59 -19.56 7.59 -22.27
N ASP A 60 -20.05 6.37 -22.47
CA ASP A 60 -21.24 5.85 -21.79
C ASP A 60 -20.92 5.09 -20.48
N TYR A 61 -19.68 5.15 -19.99
CA TYR A 61 -19.27 4.48 -18.75
C TYR A 61 -19.01 5.47 -17.61
N ILE A 62 -19.45 5.12 -16.41
CA ILE A 62 -19.06 5.77 -15.16
C ILE A 62 -17.79 5.10 -14.66
N VAL A 63 -16.74 5.89 -14.47
CA VAL A 63 -15.43 5.47 -13.94
C VAL A 63 -15.41 5.71 -12.43
N CYS A 64 -15.26 4.64 -11.66
CA CYS A 64 -15.19 4.70 -10.20
C CYS A 64 -13.97 5.53 -9.73
N PRO A 65 -14.14 6.50 -8.81
CA PRO A 65 -13.05 7.38 -8.38
C PRO A 65 -12.02 6.70 -7.47
N TRP A 66 -12.25 5.44 -7.08
CA TRP A 66 -11.34 4.70 -6.21
C TRP A 66 -10.35 3.86 -7.00
N HIS A 67 -10.77 3.07 -7.98
CA HIS A 67 -9.88 2.15 -8.72
C HIS A 67 -10.21 2.07 -10.20
N ASN A 68 -10.89 3.09 -10.73
CA ASN A 68 -11.24 3.24 -12.14
C ASN A 68 -12.13 2.15 -12.75
N TRP A 69 -12.70 1.26 -11.94
CA TRP A 69 -13.68 0.27 -12.39
C TRP A 69 -14.86 0.94 -13.08
N LYS A 70 -15.28 0.41 -14.23
CA LYS A 70 -16.26 1.06 -15.09
C LYS A 70 -17.58 0.32 -15.15
N PHE A 71 -18.67 1.08 -15.17
CA PHE A 71 -20.02 0.56 -15.43
C PHE A 71 -20.77 1.44 -16.41
N HIS A 72 -21.45 0.83 -17.36
CA HIS A 72 -22.27 1.50 -18.33
C HIS A 72 -23.40 2.26 -17.63
N ARG A 73 -23.47 3.56 -17.87
CA ARG A 73 -24.24 4.53 -17.07
C ARG A 73 -25.76 4.30 -17.08
N THR A 74 -26.28 3.58 -18.07
CA THR A 74 -27.73 3.31 -18.18
C THR A 74 -28.11 1.86 -17.92
N THR A 75 -27.18 0.90 -18.03
CA THR A 75 -27.49 -0.54 -17.91
C THR A 75 -26.83 -1.18 -16.70
N GLY A 76 -25.79 -0.54 -16.17
CA GLY A 76 -25.01 -0.99 -15.03
C GLY A 76 -24.01 -2.10 -15.34
N PHE A 77 -23.92 -2.58 -16.59
CA PHE A 77 -22.95 -3.60 -17.00
C PHE A 77 -21.53 -3.07 -16.97
N GLY A 78 -20.55 -3.94 -16.71
CA GLY A 78 -19.13 -3.63 -16.81
C GLY A 78 -18.71 -3.22 -18.21
N GLU A 79 -17.48 -2.72 -18.34
CA GLU A 79 -16.89 -2.42 -19.64
C GLU A 79 -16.62 -3.69 -20.46
N PRO A 80 -16.32 -3.56 -21.78
CA PRO A 80 -16.10 -4.72 -22.63
C PRO A 80 -15.05 -5.69 -22.06
N GLY A 81 -15.39 -6.97 -21.98
CA GLY A 81 -14.60 -8.02 -21.32
C GLY A 81 -14.95 -8.25 -19.85
N PHE A 82 -15.79 -7.41 -19.25
CA PHE A 82 -16.25 -7.50 -17.86
C PHE A 82 -17.79 -7.36 -17.75
N GLU A 83 -18.53 -7.65 -18.82
CA GLU A 83 -19.98 -7.47 -18.91
C GLU A 83 -20.76 -8.34 -17.91
N GLU A 84 -20.14 -9.38 -17.36
CA GLU A 84 -20.74 -10.16 -16.28
C GLU A 84 -20.79 -9.38 -14.96
N ASP A 85 -19.88 -8.44 -14.71
CA ASP A 85 -19.95 -7.57 -13.54
C ASP A 85 -21.03 -6.50 -13.76
N ARG A 86 -22.02 -6.41 -12.86
CA ARG A 86 -23.17 -5.52 -13.04
C ARG A 86 -23.64 -4.89 -11.75
N VAL A 87 -23.77 -3.56 -11.74
CA VAL A 87 -24.47 -2.82 -10.69
C VAL A 87 -25.95 -2.63 -11.02
N PRO A 88 -26.84 -2.55 -10.02
CA PRO A 88 -28.27 -2.35 -10.24
C PRO A 88 -28.59 -1.11 -11.08
N GLN A 89 -29.51 -1.24 -12.03
CA GLN A 89 -30.10 -0.16 -12.83
C GLN A 89 -31.45 0.28 -12.23
N PHE A 90 -31.76 1.58 -12.33
CA PHE A 90 -33.04 2.14 -11.89
C PHE A 90 -33.83 2.74 -13.05
N GLU A 91 -35.15 2.69 -12.94
CA GLU A 91 -36.06 3.27 -13.93
C GLU A 91 -36.20 4.77 -13.67
N LEU A 92 -36.17 5.56 -14.74
CA LEU A 92 -36.39 7.00 -14.71
C LEU A 92 -37.59 7.37 -15.57
N LYS A 93 -38.33 8.40 -15.17
CA LYS A 93 -39.36 9.04 -16.01
C LYS A 93 -39.30 10.56 -15.84
N ILE A 94 -39.71 11.29 -16.87
CA ILE A 94 -39.86 12.75 -16.81
C ILE A 94 -41.36 13.08 -16.88
N GLU A 95 -41.85 13.86 -15.92
CA GLU A 95 -43.23 14.36 -15.88
C GLU A 95 -43.19 15.81 -15.41
N ASN A 96 -43.86 16.72 -16.13
CA ASN A 96 -43.92 18.16 -15.80
C ASN A 96 -42.53 18.78 -15.51
N ASP A 97 -41.55 18.54 -16.38
CA ASP A 97 -40.15 19.00 -16.27
C ASP A 97 -39.39 18.54 -15.02
N HIS A 98 -39.91 17.55 -14.30
CA HIS A 98 -39.27 16.91 -13.14
C HIS A 98 -38.83 15.49 -13.48
N LEU A 99 -37.68 15.08 -12.94
CA LEU A 99 -37.15 13.73 -13.08
C LEU A 99 -37.56 12.87 -11.88
N PHE A 100 -38.21 11.74 -12.13
CA PHE A 100 -38.58 10.78 -11.11
C PHE A 100 -37.78 9.48 -11.26
N ILE A 101 -37.47 8.85 -10.14
CA ILE A 101 -36.81 7.54 -10.08
C ILE A 101 -37.72 6.49 -9.42
N ASN A 102 -37.71 5.27 -9.95
CA ASN A 102 -38.24 4.10 -9.26
C ASN A 102 -37.12 3.47 -8.43
N THR A 103 -37.26 3.46 -7.11
CA THR A 103 -36.23 2.95 -6.20
C THR A 103 -36.13 1.42 -6.17
N ASN A 104 -37.07 0.71 -6.81
CA ASN A 104 -36.92 -0.72 -7.09
C ASN A 104 -36.04 -0.90 -8.33
N SER A 105 -34.87 -1.51 -8.15
CA SER A 105 -33.95 -1.75 -9.26
C SER A 105 -34.54 -2.69 -10.32
N ILE A 106 -34.33 -2.37 -11.59
CA ILE A 106 -34.73 -3.19 -12.75
C ILE A 106 -33.85 -4.44 -12.85
N THR A 107 -32.56 -4.29 -12.52
CA THR A 107 -31.58 -5.37 -12.62
C THR A 107 -31.01 -5.70 -11.25
N ASN A 108 -30.74 -6.98 -11.02
CA ASN A 108 -30.04 -7.43 -9.83
C ASN A 108 -28.54 -7.16 -9.98
N ARG A 109 -27.90 -6.83 -8.85
CA ARG A 109 -26.44 -6.77 -8.74
C ARG A 109 -25.86 -8.16 -9.06
N ASN A 110 -24.88 -8.20 -9.94
CA ASN A 110 -24.02 -9.37 -10.15
C ASN A 110 -22.58 -8.93 -9.93
N LYS A 111 -21.81 -9.64 -9.12
CA LYS A 111 -20.39 -9.34 -8.92
C LYS A 111 -19.58 -10.48 -9.51
N LEU A 112 -18.80 -10.20 -10.54
CA LEU A 112 -17.90 -11.19 -11.10
C LEU A 112 -16.82 -11.54 -10.05
N PRO A 113 -16.71 -12.81 -9.62
CA PRO A 113 -15.67 -13.20 -8.67
C PRO A 113 -14.30 -13.14 -9.35
N HIS A 114 -13.36 -12.46 -8.69
CA HIS A 114 -11.94 -12.53 -9.04
C HIS A 114 -11.25 -13.57 -8.16
N PRO A 115 -10.33 -14.39 -8.70
CA PRO A 115 -9.52 -15.28 -7.90
C PRO A 115 -8.83 -14.50 -6.79
N PRO A 116 -8.76 -15.03 -5.56
CA PRO A 116 -8.07 -14.35 -4.48
C PRO A 116 -6.59 -14.20 -4.83
N HIS A 117 -6.06 -12.99 -4.69
CA HIS A 117 -4.65 -12.73 -4.91
C HIS A 117 -3.79 -13.49 -3.89
N SER A 118 -2.66 -14.06 -4.33
CA SER A 118 -1.79 -14.94 -3.52
C SER A 118 -1.32 -14.32 -2.20
N LEU A 119 -1.03 -13.02 -2.18
CA LEU A 119 -0.68 -12.24 -0.98
C LEU A 119 -1.80 -12.17 0.08
N GLY A 120 -3.06 -12.42 -0.30
CA GLY A 120 -4.23 -12.33 0.58
C GLY A 120 -4.39 -13.51 1.54
N ARG A 121 -3.58 -14.56 1.39
CA ARG A 121 -3.58 -15.73 2.28
C ARG A 121 -3.19 -15.35 3.71
N ASP A 122 -3.49 -16.25 4.64
CA ASP A 122 -3.10 -16.07 6.03
C ASP A 122 -1.57 -16.11 6.21
N VAL A 123 -1.10 -15.28 7.14
CA VAL A 123 0.32 -15.14 7.45
C VAL A 123 0.69 -16.25 8.42
N ILE A 124 1.30 -17.31 7.89
CA ILE A 124 1.73 -18.47 8.67
C ILE A 124 3.24 -18.64 8.45
N ARG A 125 4.00 -18.51 9.53
CA ARG A 125 5.43 -18.80 9.53
C ARG A 125 5.62 -20.32 9.58
N GLU A 126 6.25 -20.89 8.56
CA GLU A 126 6.65 -22.30 8.58
C GLU A 126 7.83 -22.52 9.54
N ASN A 127 7.91 -23.72 10.13
CA ASN A 127 9.05 -24.13 10.93
C ASN A 127 10.32 -24.22 10.07
N GLY A 128 11.45 -23.82 10.64
CA GLY A 128 12.72 -23.79 9.91
C GLY A 128 13.69 -22.73 10.45
N PRO A 129 14.85 -22.58 9.79
CA PRO A 129 15.86 -21.59 10.17
C PRO A 129 15.29 -20.16 10.10
N ILE A 130 15.97 -19.23 10.76
CA ILE A 130 15.64 -17.81 10.68
C ILE A 130 15.79 -17.34 9.23
N ARG A 131 14.79 -16.59 8.75
CA ARG A 131 14.74 -16.05 7.40
C ARG A 131 15.09 -14.56 7.41
N VAL A 132 16.16 -14.18 6.75
CA VAL A 132 16.64 -12.79 6.68
C VAL A 132 16.53 -12.27 5.26
N VAL A 133 15.78 -11.19 5.05
CA VAL A 133 15.78 -10.47 3.77
C VAL A 133 16.58 -9.16 3.90
N GLY A 134 17.53 -8.98 2.99
CA GLY A 134 18.19 -7.70 2.76
C GLY A 134 17.48 -6.95 1.65
N ILE A 135 17.06 -5.72 1.92
CA ILE A 135 16.39 -4.86 0.94
C ILE A 135 17.29 -3.64 0.67
N SER A 136 17.86 -3.59 -0.53
CA SER A 136 18.58 -2.40 -1.00
C SER A 136 17.60 -1.42 -1.62
N THR A 137 17.68 -0.18 -1.17
CA THR A 137 16.97 0.96 -1.75
C THR A 137 17.90 1.88 -2.55
N THR A 138 19.12 1.44 -2.81
CA THR A 138 20.10 2.18 -3.60
C THR A 138 19.59 2.42 -5.02
N ILE A 139 19.71 3.65 -5.51
CA ILE A 139 19.42 4.01 -6.91
C ILE A 139 20.73 4.23 -7.63
N MET A 140 21.00 3.41 -8.65
CA MET A 140 22.19 3.50 -9.49
C MET A 140 21.83 3.23 -10.96
N ASP A 141 22.65 3.76 -11.87
CA ASP A 141 22.58 3.39 -13.27
C ASP A 141 22.95 1.91 -13.42
N SER A 142 22.00 1.09 -13.86
CA SER A 142 22.20 -0.34 -14.06
C SER A 142 23.12 -0.64 -15.25
N LYS A 143 23.25 0.28 -16.22
CA LYS A 143 24.15 0.13 -17.36
C LYS A 143 25.59 0.52 -17.04
N ASN A 144 25.77 1.42 -16.06
CA ASN A 144 27.07 1.92 -15.63
C ASN A 144 27.16 1.87 -14.09
N PRO A 145 27.24 0.66 -13.51
CA PRO A 145 27.18 0.50 -12.07
C PRO A 145 28.39 1.16 -11.41
N ARG A 146 28.15 1.85 -10.30
CA ARG A 146 29.22 2.31 -9.40
C ARG A 146 29.09 1.61 -8.06
N TYR A 147 30.16 1.61 -7.30
CA TYR A 147 30.17 1.04 -5.96
C TYR A 147 29.13 1.72 -5.07
N SER A 148 28.29 0.92 -4.41
CA SER A 148 27.30 1.39 -3.43
C SER A 148 27.74 0.97 -2.03
N THR A 149 27.96 1.97 -1.17
CA THR A 149 28.35 1.77 0.23
C THR A 149 27.27 1.05 1.02
N SER A 150 26.00 1.43 0.82
CA SER A 150 24.84 0.78 1.46
C SER A 150 24.67 -0.66 0.99
N ASP A 151 24.82 -0.92 -0.31
CA ASP A 151 24.68 -2.29 -0.83
C ASP A 151 25.81 -3.18 -0.36
N LYS A 152 27.04 -2.66 -0.26
CA LYS A 152 28.17 -3.46 0.21
C LYS A 152 27.99 -3.88 1.66
N LEU A 153 27.63 -2.93 2.54
CA LEU A 153 27.41 -3.26 3.94
C LEU A 153 26.22 -4.21 4.12
N LEU A 154 25.17 -4.06 3.30
CA LEU A 154 24.07 -5.03 3.26
C LEU A 154 24.54 -6.42 2.81
N GLU A 155 25.37 -6.51 1.77
CA GLU A 155 25.94 -7.76 1.30
C GLU A 155 26.76 -8.45 2.41
N VAL A 156 27.56 -7.70 3.15
CA VAL A 156 28.32 -8.22 4.31
C VAL A 156 27.38 -8.78 5.38
N ALA A 157 26.34 -8.03 5.77
CA ALA A 157 25.35 -8.47 6.75
C ALA A 157 24.64 -9.77 6.32
N ILE A 158 24.18 -9.82 5.06
CA ILE A 158 23.45 -10.97 4.51
C ILE A 158 24.37 -12.20 4.34
N ASN A 159 25.61 -12.02 3.88
CA ASN A 159 26.56 -13.12 3.76
C ASN A 159 26.93 -13.67 5.14
N HIS A 160 27.11 -12.83 6.15
CA HIS A 160 27.35 -13.28 7.52
C HIS A 160 26.16 -14.05 8.09
N ALA A 161 24.94 -13.54 7.91
CA ALA A 161 23.71 -14.23 8.30
C ALA A 161 23.62 -15.63 7.68
N LYS A 162 23.95 -15.77 6.39
CA LYS A 162 23.93 -17.04 5.68
C LYS A 162 25.03 -18.00 6.12
N ASN A 163 26.28 -17.54 6.07
CA ASN A 163 27.45 -18.40 6.11
C ASN A 163 27.91 -18.73 7.54
N GLU A 164 27.66 -17.82 8.49
CA GLU A 164 28.15 -17.95 9.87
C GLU A 164 27.03 -18.14 10.89
N LEU A 165 25.83 -17.60 10.61
CA LEU A 165 24.69 -17.66 11.55
C LEU A 165 23.61 -18.69 11.15
N GLY A 166 23.77 -19.37 10.00
CA GLY A 166 22.89 -20.44 9.55
C GLY A 166 21.49 -19.99 9.12
N ALA A 167 21.31 -18.70 8.81
CA ALA A 167 20.03 -18.18 8.36
C ALA A 167 19.77 -18.48 6.88
N GLN A 168 18.50 -18.67 6.53
CA GLN A 168 18.08 -18.62 5.14
C GLN A 168 18.02 -17.15 4.72
N THR A 169 18.57 -16.82 3.56
CA THR A 169 18.72 -15.42 3.15
C THR A 169 18.15 -15.12 1.78
N MET A 170 17.66 -13.89 1.63
CA MET A 170 17.22 -13.30 0.38
C MET A 170 17.80 -11.89 0.26
N PHE A 171 18.17 -11.47 -0.95
CA PHE A 171 18.64 -10.12 -1.22
C PHE A 171 17.83 -9.53 -2.37
N ILE A 172 17.11 -8.44 -2.11
CA ILE A 172 16.28 -7.75 -3.10
C ILE A 172 16.81 -6.33 -3.31
N ARG A 173 17.04 -5.95 -4.57
CA ARG A 173 17.34 -4.58 -4.96
C ARG A 173 16.09 -3.94 -5.53
N LEU A 174 15.59 -2.88 -4.91
CA LEU A 174 14.44 -2.16 -5.46
C LEU A 174 14.72 -1.57 -6.84
N ASN A 175 15.99 -1.26 -7.15
CA ASN A 175 16.42 -0.73 -8.44
C ASN A 175 16.24 -1.74 -9.59
N ASP A 176 16.17 -3.04 -9.28
CA ASP A 176 15.95 -4.11 -10.25
C ASP A 176 14.46 -4.37 -10.49
N LEU A 177 13.58 -3.80 -9.65
CA LEU A 177 12.13 -4.01 -9.69
C LEU A 177 11.42 -2.91 -10.48
N LYS A 178 10.48 -3.32 -11.33
CA LYS A 178 9.50 -2.48 -11.99
C LYS A 178 8.21 -2.48 -11.18
N PHE A 179 7.94 -1.36 -10.51
CA PHE A 179 6.73 -1.16 -9.74
C PHE A 179 6.29 0.30 -9.80
N ARG A 180 5.00 0.57 -9.61
CA ARG A 180 4.44 1.93 -9.67
C ARG A 180 4.59 2.65 -8.34
N ALA A 181 4.59 3.98 -8.38
CA ALA A 181 4.44 4.79 -7.16
C ALA A 181 3.04 4.59 -6.55
N CYS A 182 2.84 5.02 -5.30
CA CYS A 182 1.51 5.05 -4.72
C CYS A 182 0.65 6.12 -5.41
N GLU A 183 -0.59 5.78 -5.75
CA GLU A 183 -1.52 6.68 -6.46
C GLU A 183 -2.49 7.41 -5.53
N GLY A 184 -2.23 7.37 -4.21
CA GLY A 184 -2.98 8.16 -3.24
C GLY A 184 -4.41 7.64 -2.97
N TYR A 185 -4.68 6.36 -3.18
CA TYR A 185 -6.02 5.78 -2.93
C TYR A 185 -6.52 6.01 -1.50
N TYR A 186 -5.62 5.99 -0.50
CA TYR A 186 -5.98 6.32 0.87
C TYR A 186 -6.55 7.75 1.02
N SER A 187 -5.99 8.71 0.28
CA SER A 187 -6.45 10.10 0.28
C SER A 187 -7.83 10.25 -0.36
N LYS A 188 -8.27 9.30 -1.20
CA LYS A 188 -9.66 9.20 -1.68
C LYS A 188 -10.58 8.60 -0.62
N SER A 189 -10.13 7.53 0.03
CA SER A 189 -10.83 6.89 1.13
C SER A 189 -9.90 5.86 1.79
N ALA A 190 -9.97 5.75 3.12
CA ALA A 190 -9.28 4.67 3.83
C ALA A 190 -9.68 3.28 3.30
N LYS A 191 -10.94 3.11 2.85
CA LYS A 191 -11.44 1.86 2.25
C LYS A 191 -10.93 1.59 0.83
N ALA A 192 -10.43 2.61 0.13
CA ALA A 192 -9.84 2.44 -1.20
C ALA A 192 -8.39 1.92 -1.13
N CYS A 193 -7.72 2.02 0.00
CA CYS A 193 -6.37 1.45 0.16
C CYS A 193 -6.46 0.06 0.82
N THR A 194 -6.58 -0.97 -0.01
CA THR A 194 -6.84 -2.36 0.41
C THR A 194 -5.56 -3.18 0.58
N TRP A 195 -5.66 -4.30 1.31
CA TRP A 195 -4.70 -5.40 1.27
C TRP A 195 -5.28 -6.61 0.50
N PRO A 196 -4.51 -7.26 -0.40
CA PRO A 196 -3.23 -6.81 -0.94
C PRO A 196 -3.31 -5.43 -1.61
N CYS A 197 -2.17 -4.77 -1.82
CA CYS A 197 -2.17 -3.42 -2.41
C CYS A 197 -2.99 -3.38 -3.70
N SER A 198 -3.96 -2.46 -3.80
CA SER A 198 -4.87 -2.38 -4.95
C SER A 198 -4.11 -2.25 -6.28
N ILE A 199 -3.00 -1.50 -6.29
CA ILE A 199 -2.16 -1.37 -7.48
C ILE A 199 -1.58 -2.72 -7.92
N THR A 200 -1.04 -3.51 -6.97
CA THR A 200 -0.49 -4.84 -7.26
C THR A 200 -1.59 -5.82 -7.69
N GLN A 201 -2.82 -5.66 -7.20
CA GLN A 201 -3.96 -6.47 -7.66
C GLN A 201 -4.39 -6.12 -9.09
N MET A 202 -4.29 -4.85 -9.49
CA MET A 202 -4.69 -4.38 -10.82
C MET A 202 -3.60 -4.58 -11.89
N ASP A 203 -2.35 -4.79 -11.49
CA ASP A 203 -1.20 -4.90 -12.37
C ASP A 203 -0.38 -6.13 -11.99
N GLU A 204 -0.62 -7.24 -12.68
CA GLU A 204 0.08 -8.51 -12.48
C GLU A 204 1.59 -8.41 -12.73
N THR A 205 2.04 -7.35 -13.42
CA THR A 205 3.46 -7.10 -13.68
C THR A 205 4.14 -6.27 -12.60
N ASP A 206 3.40 -5.74 -11.62
CA ASP A 206 3.95 -4.95 -10.52
C ASP A 206 4.83 -5.83 -9.62
N GLN A 207 6.14 -5.60 -9.70
CA GLN A 207 7.14 -6.44 -9.04
C GLN A 207 7.29 -6.14 -7.54
N LEU A 208 6.55 -5.17 -6.98
CA LEU A 208 6.52 -4.94 -5.54
C LEU A 208 5.86 -6.12 -4.79
N VAL A 209 5.13 -6.99 -5.49
CA VAL A 209 4.65 -8.28 -4.97
C VAL A 209 5.76 -9.08 -4.27
N GLN A 210 6.99 -9.04 -4.78
CA GLN A 210 8.14 -9.74 -4.19
C GLN A 210 8.51 -9.18 -2.81
N ILE A 211 8.41 -7.87 -2.64
CA ILE A 211 8.66 -7.19 -1.37
C ILE A 211 7.55 -7.51 -0.37
N TYR A 212 6.29 -7.49 -0.79
CA TYR A 212 5.17 -7.89 0.07
C TYR A 212 5.29 -9.34 0.53
N GLU A 213 5.63 -10.24 -0.39
CA GLU A 213 5.87 -11.65 -0.12
C GLU A 213 7.02 -11.84 0.90
N ALA A 214 8.14 -11.16 0.66
CA ALA A 214 9.30 -11.20 1.55
C ALA A 214 8.98 -10.67 2.95
N LEU A 215 8.32 -9.52 3.06
CA LEU A 215 8.05 -8.84 4.33
C LEU A 215 6.95 -9.50 5.15
N VAL A 216 5.82 -9.81 4.51
CA VAL A 216 4.63 -10.29 5.20
C VAL A 216 4.72 -11.80 5.44
N HIS A 217 5.05 -12.56 4.40
CA HIS A 217 4.89 -14.02 4.44
C HIS A 217 6.19 -14.76 4.74
N TRP A 218 7.35 -14.26 4.31
CA TRP A 218 8.57 -15.05 4.34
C TRP A 218 9.53 -14.72 5.50
N ALA A 219 9.92 -13.45 5.66
CA ALA A 219 11.05 -13.08 6.52
C ALA A 219 10.72 -13.01 8.01
N ASP A 220 11.70 -13.34 8.85
CA ASP A 220 11.71 -13.08 10.29
C ASP A 220 12.47 -11.79 10.62
N VAL A 221 13.51 -11.51 9.84
CA VAL A 221 14.37 -10.35 9.96
C VAL A 221 14.43 -9.63 8.63
N ILE A 222 14.28 -8.31 8.66
CA ILE A 222 14.46 -7.45 7.49
C ILE A 222 15.55 -6.43 7.78
N ILE A 223 16.53 -6.37 6.89
CA ILE A 223 17.60 -5.38 6.92
C ILE A 223 17.42 -4.45 5.72
N VAL A 224 17.01 -3.21 5.95
CA VAL A 224 16.85 -2.22 4.88
C VAL A 224 18.10 -1.35 4.81
N ALA A 225 18.74 -1.33 3.64
CA ALA A 225 19.88 -0.47 3.37
C ALA A 225 19.48 0.71 2.48
N THR A 226 19.81 1.92 2.90
CA THR A 226 19.53 3.14 2.15
C THR A 226 20.74 4.06 2.09
N PRO A 227 21.01 4.66 0.92
CA PRO A 227 21.82 5.86 0.87
C PRO A 227 21.06 7.05 1.49
N ILE A 228 21.79 8.02 2.01
CA ILE A 228 21.27 9.36 2.34
C ILE A 228 21.29 10.21 1.06
N ARG A 229 20.16 10.85 0.74
CA ARG A 229 20.00 11.79 -0.38
C ARG A 229 19.25 13.02 0.14
N TRP A 230 19.87 14.20 0.07
CA TRP A 230 19.28 15.44 0.58
C TRP A 230 18.78 15.32 2.03
N GLY A 231 19.58 14.66 2.87
CA GLY A 231 19.26 14.46 4.28
C GLY A 231 18.17 13.42 4.57
N ALA A 232 17.65 12.74 3.55
CA ALA A 232 16.57 11.75 3.66
C ALA A 232 17.00 10.37 3.13
N ALA A 233 16.18 9.35 3.35
CA ALA A 233 16.35 8.05 2.68
C ALA A 233 16.21 8.19 1.15
N SER A 234 16.60 7.16 0.42
CA SER A 234 16.50 7.15 -1.05
C SER A 234 15.05 7.30 -1.54
N SER A 235 14.86 7.82 -2.75
CA SER A 235 13.50 7.90 -3.31
C SER A 235 12.87 6.51 -3.57
N LEU A 236 13.67 5.46 -3.75
CA LEU A 236 13.15 4.08 -3.83
C LEU A 236 12.64 3.58 -2.48
N TYR A 237 13.25 3.99 -1.37
CA TYR A 237 12.71 3.73 -0.04
C TYR A 237 11.29 4.31 0.08
N TYR A 238 11.12 5.60 -0.22
CA TYR A 238 9.81 6.27 -0.13
C TYR A 238 8.79 5.66 -1.10
N LYS A 239 9.17 5.43 -2.36
CA LYS A 239 8.32 4.78 -3.36
C LYS A 239 7.81 3.40 -2.89
N MET A 240 8.65 2.65 -2.15
CA MET A 240 8.26 1.38 -1.53
C MET A 240 7.33 1.59 -0.33
N ILE A 241 7.72 2.39 0.66
CA ILE A 241 6.96 2.47 1.93
C ILE A 241 5.62 3.20 1.79
N GLU A 242 5.47 4.13 0.83
CA GLU A 242 4.19 4.76 0.51
C GLU A 242 3.13 3.73 0.07
N ARG A 243 3.58 2.64 -0.55
CA ARG A 243 2.74 1.51 -0.96
C ARG A 243 2.39 0.58 0.21
N PHE A 244 3.00 0.72 1.38
CA PHE A 244 2.74 -0.12 2.57
C PHE A 244 1.62 0.41 3.46
N ASN A 245 1.02 1.56 3.13
CA ASN A 245 -0.15 2.03 3.85
C ASN A 245 -1.30 0.99 3.86
N CYS A 246 -1.37 0.12 2.85
CA CYS A 246 -2.29 -1.02 2.84
C CYS A 246 -2.07 -2.02 3.98
N ILE A 247 -0.82 -2.18 4.44
CA ILE A 247 -0.44 -3.02 5.57
C ILE A 247 -0.89 -2.35 6.87
N GLN A 248 -0.55 -1.08 7.07
CA GLN A 248 -0.97 -0.31 8.26
C GLN A 248 -2.51 -0.26 8.35
N ASN A 249 -3.20 -0.13 7.22
CA ASN A 249 -4.66 -0.13 7.17
C ASN A 249 -5.30 -1.44 7.66
N GLN A 250 -4.61 -2.58 7.57
CA GLN A 250 -5.14 -3.81 8.16
C GLN A 250 -5.24 -3.69 9.68
N ILE A 251 -4.29 -3.02 10.32
CA ILE A 251 -4.32 -2.76 11.76
C ILE A 251 -5.49 -1.82 12.07
N THR A 252 -5.60 -0.71 11.34
CA THR A 252 -6.54 0.37 11.69
C THR A 252 -7.98 0.09 11.29
N LEU A 253 -8.22 -0.56 10.16
CA LEU A 253 -9.55 -0.81 9.61
C LEU A 253 -10.06 -2.21 9.92
N ASN A 254 -9.19 -3.22 9.84
CA ASN A 254 -9.57 -4.62 9.91
C ASN A 254 -9.15 -5.32 11.21
N ASN A 255 -8.47 -4.61 12.12
CA ASN A 255 -7.96 -5.16 13.38
C ASN A 255 -7.10 -6.41 13.18
N LYS A 256 -6.32 -6.45 12.09
CA LYS A 256 -5.43 -7.54 11.70
C LYS A 256 -4.02 -6.98 11.52
N SER A 257 -3.05 -7.43 12.30
CA SER A 257 -1.64 -7.12 12.04
C SER A 257 -1.07 -8.15 11.10
N LEU A 258 -0.55 -7.72 9.95
CA LEU A 258 0.14 -8.61 9.01
C LEU A 258 1.61 -8.82 9.38
N ILE A 259 2.19 -7.86 10.11
CA ILE A 259 3.56 -7.93 10.62
C ILE A 259 3.45 -8.22 12.11
N GLN A 260 3.91 -9.41 12.51
CA GLN A 260 3.95 -9.86 13.89
C GLN A 260 5.19 -10.71 14.09
N ASN A 261 5.88 -10.54 15.22
CA ASN A 261 7.09 -11.29 15.57
C ASN A 261 8.17 -11.21 14.46
N LYS A 262 8.32 -10.04 13.85
CA LYS A 262 9.35 -9.76 12.85
C LYS A 262 10.25 -8.62 13.31
N VAL A 263 11.53 -8.74 12.99
CA VAL A 263 12.57 -7.78 13.37
C VAL A 263 12.92 -6.90 12.17
N ALA A 264 13.08 -5.60 12.40
CA ALA A 264 13.63 -4.67 11.42
C ALA A 264 14.96 -4.09 11.91
N SER A 265 15.89 -3.87 10.98
CA SER A 265 17.14 -3.15 11.23
C SER A 265 17.61 -2.41 9.97
N PHE A 266 18.50 -1.42 10.14
CA PHE A 266 18.83 -0.47 9.08
C PHE A 266 20.32 -0.26 8.87
N ILE A 267 20.70 -0.09 7.61
CA ILE A 267 22.06 0.32 7.20
C ILE A 267 21.92 1.65 6.45
N ILE A 268 22.46 2.72 7.02
CA ILE A 268 22.28 4.07 6.51
C ILE A 268 23.65 4.64 6.11
N THR A 269 23.88 4.90 4.83
CA THR A 269 25.18 5.43 4.38
C THR A 269 25.01 6.73 3.61
N GLY A 270 25.81 7.74 3.91
CA GLY A 270 25.84 9.01 3.18
C GLY A 270 27.27 9.46 2.92
N GLY A 271 27.43 10.36 1.95
CA GLY A 271 28.60 11.22 1.91
C GLY A 271 28.53 12.24 3.03
N GLN A 272 27.43 12.99 3.04
CA GLN A 272 27.11 14.01 4.03
C GLN A 272 26.28 13.45 5.21
N ASP A 273 25.89 14.33 6.13
CA ASP A 273 25.22 14.03 7.41
C ASP A 273 23.70 13.76 7.29
N ASN A 274 23.01 13.61 8.43
CA ASN A 274 21.57 13.35 8.68
C ASN A 274 21.19 11.89 9.00
N VAL A 275 22.13 11.11 9.53
CA VAL A 275 21.85 9.72 9.92
C VAL A 275 20.66 9.61 10.88
N GLN A 276 20.62 10.45 11.91
CA GLN A 276 19.63 10.35 12.98
C GLN A 276 18.22 10.69 12.48
N ASP A 277 18.08 11.64 11.55
CA ASP A 277 16.79 11.96 10.95
C ASP A 277 16.25 10.80 10.09
N VAL A 278 17.12 10.25 9.23
CA VAL A 278 16.78 9.07 8.42
C VAL A 278 16.41 7.88 9.30
N ALA A 279 17.23 7.58 10.31
CA ALA A 279 16.97 6.50 11.26
C ALA A 279 15.66 6.73 12.02
N GLY A 280 15.40 7.94 12.50
CA GLY A 280 14.18 8.30 13.22
C GLY A 280 12.92 8.06 12.38
N HIS A 281 12.92 8.49 11.12
CA HIS A 281 11.82 8.23 10.19
C HIS A 281 11.62 6.73 9.92
N MET A 282 12.70 5.99 9.67
CA MET A 282 12.62 4.54 9.42
C MET A 282 12.13 3.77 10.64
N LEU A 283 12.66 4.08 11.83
CA LEU A 283 12.22 3.48 13.10
C LEU A 283 10.74 3.75 13.36
N GLY A 284 10.30 5.01 13.21
CA GLY A 284 8.89 5.38 13.42
C GLY A 284 7.95 4.65 12.47
N PHE A 285 8.28 4.60 11.17
CA PHE A 285 7.46 3.92 10.19
C PHE A 285 7.39 2.40 10.41
N PHE A 286 8.54 1.74 10.60
CA PHE A 286 8.56 0.28 10.79
C PHE A 286 7.92 -0.13 12.14
N ALA A 287 8.01 0.71 13.18
CA ALA A 287 7.30 0.50 14.44
C ALA A 287 5.77 0.51 14.22
N GLU A 288 5.26 1.52 13.52
CA GLU A 288 3.82 1.73 13.27
C GLU A 288 3.17 0.57 12.49
N VAL A 289 3.92 -0.15 11.67
CA VAL A 289 3.41 -1.33 10.94
C VAL A 289 3.59 -2.65 11.69
N GLY A 290 4.32 -2.67 12.82
CA GLY A 290 4.39 -3.82 13.73
C GLY A 290 5.76 -4.51 13.87
N PHE A 291 6.85 -3.93 13.35
CA PHE A 291 8.19 -4.51 13.54
C PHE A 291 8.75 -4.24 14.94
N VAL A 292 9.55 -5.19 15.42
CA VAL A 292 10.37 -5.08 16.63
C VAL A 292 11.81 -4.75 16.25
N PHE A 293 12.55 -4.10 17.14
CA PHE A 293 13.92 -3.66 16.91
C PHE A 293 14.89 -4.35 17.88
N PRO A 294 16.06 -4.81 17.42
CA PRO A 294 17.11 -5.24 18.33
C PRO A 294 17.76 -4.02 19.01
N PRO A 295 18.53 -4.21 20.11
CA PRO A 295 19.43 -3.18 20.60
C PRO A 295 20.33 -2.66 19.47
N PHE A 296 20.53 -1.34 19.40
CA PHE A 296 21.24 -0.68 18.29
C PHE A 296 20.67 -1.09 16.92
N PRO A 297 19.44 -0.71 16.56
CA PRO A 297 18.75 -1.24 15.38
C PRO A 297 19.27 -0.73 14.04
N PHE A 298 20.29 0.13 14.03
CA PHE A 298 20.93 0.57 12.80
C PHE A 298 22.44 0.72 12.97
N ILE A 299 23.14 0.62 11.85
CA ILE A 299 24.51 1.14 11.69
C ILE A 299 24.49 2.24 10.66
N ALA A 300 25.47 3.14 10.75
CA ALA A 300 25.55 4.21 9.78
C ALA A 300 26.99 4.62 9.47
N HIS A 301 27.15 5.26 8.31
CA HIS A 301 28.40 5.86 7.87
C HIS A 301 28.13 7.18 7.15
N THR A 302 28.79 8.24 7.57
CA THR A 302 28.84 9.55 6.90
C THR A 302 30.24 10.13 7.03
N ARG A 303 30.63 11.05 6.15
CA ARG A 303 31.89 11.78 6.24
C ARG A 303 31.76 13.10 7.00
N GLY A 304 30.53 13.62 7.13
CA GLY A 304 30.22 14.90 7.77
C GLY A 304 29.60 15.89 6.77
N TRP A 305 28.94 16.93 7.27
CA TRP A 305 28.22 17.91 6.45
C TRP A 305 29.12 18.66 5.46
N ASP A 306 30.33 19.02 5.89
CA ASP A 306 31.34 19.78 5.14
C ASP A 306 32.32 18.89 4.37
N ALA A 307 32.15 17.57 4.42
CA ALA A 307 33.02 16.63 3.74
C ALA A 307 32.65 16.50 2.25
N GLU A 308 33.35 17.27 1.41
CA GLU A 308 33.28 17.18 -0.05
C GLU A 308 34.40 16.28 -0.60
N ASP A 309 34.50 15.03 -0.12
CA ASP A 309 35.58 14.08 -0.43
C ASP A 309 35.09 12.71 -0.93
N MET A 310 34.04 12.75 -1.75
CA MET A 310 33.30 11.57 -2.18
C MET A 310 34.16 10.52 -2.92
N GLU A 311 35.24 10.94 -3.57
CA GLU A 311 36.21 10.07 -4.24
C GLU A 311 36.87 9.09 -3.26
N ASN A 312 37.09 9.51 -2.01
CA ASN A 312 37.72 8.69 -0.97
C ASN A 312 36.70 7.94 -0.12
N ASN A 313 35.45 8.40 -0.05
CA ASN A 313 34.40 7.76 0.74
C ASN A 313 34.21 6.28 0.37
N ILE A 314 34.19 5.98 -0.93
CA ILE A 314 34.06 4.60 -1.43
C ILE A 314 35.23 3.74 -0.94
N ALA A 315 36.46 4.21 -1.17
CA ALA A 315 37.67 3.50 -0.78
C ALA A 315 37.75 3.28 0.75
N TYR A 316 37.27 4.25 1.53
CA TYR A 316 37.18 4.13 2.99
C TYR A 316 36.22 3.01 3.38
N VAL A 317 34.99 3.01 2.87
CA VAL A 317 33.98 2.00 3.23
C VAL A 317 34.42 0.60 2.80
N GLU A 318 35.02 0.48 1.62
CA GLU A 318 35.53 -0.80 1.10
C GLU A 318 36.63 -1.42 2.00
N LYS A 319 37.51 -0.57 2.54
CA LYS A 319 38.64 -1.00 3.37
C LYS A 319 38.32 -1.06 4.87
N SER A 320 37.19 -0.50 5.30
CA SER A 320 36.85 -0.40 6.72
C SER A 320 36.36 -1.73 7.29
N GLU A 321 37.24 -2.43 8.02
CA GLU A 321 36.86 -3.61 8.80
C GLU A 321 35.86 -3.27 9.91
N GLY A 322 35.95 -2.07 10.51
CA GLY A 322 34.99 -1.64 11.53
C GLY A 322 33.55 -1.55 10.99
N LEU A 323 33.35 -1.03 9.78
CA LEU A 323 32.02 -0.99 9.17
C LEU A 323 31.52 -2.39 8.80
N LYS A 324 32.42 -3.28 8.33
CA LYS A 324 32.07 -4.67 8.02
C LYS A 324 31.68 -5.43 9.29
N GLU A 325 32.45 -5.32 10.37
CA GLU A 325 32.11 -5.91 11.66
C GLU A 325 30.80 -5.35 12.22
N GLY A 326 30.56 -4.04 12.08
CA GLY A 326 29.28 -3.44 12.44
C GLY A 326 28.09 -4.03 11.68
N ALA A 327 28.25 -4.30 10.37
CA ALA A 327 27.24 -4.96 9.56
C ALA A 327 26.99 -6.42 9.95
N LYS A 328 28.06 -7.17 10.26
CA LYS A 328 27.95 -8.53 10.81
C LYS A 328 27.22 -8.54 12.15
N ASP A 329 27.57 -7.62 13.04
CA ASP A 329 26.95 -7.51 14.36
C ASP A 329 25.48 -7.09 14.30
N LEU A 330 25.12 -6.19 13.37
CA LEU A 330 23.73 -5.83 13.11
C LEU A 330 22.90 -7.07 12.71
N ALA A 331 23.42 -7.92 11.82
CA ALA A 331 22.76 -9.16 11.44
C ALA A 331 22.61 -10.12 12.63
N ARG A 332 23.68 -10.29 13.43
CA ARG A 332 23.69 -11.15 14.62
C ARG A 332 22.62 -10.75 15.63
N ARG A 333 22.64 -9.51 16.10
CA ARG A 333 21.66 -9.03 17.10
C ARG A 333 20.22 -9.02 16.58
N SER A 334 20.03 -8.82 15.28
CA SER A 334 18.71 -8.93 14.66
C SER A 334 18.20 -10.37 14.66
N ILE A 335 19.06 -11.35 14.33
CA ILE A 335 18.72 -12.78 14.36
C ILE A 335 18.48 -13.24 15.80
N GLU A 336 19.28 -12.80 16.76
CA GLU A 336 19.09 -13.12 18.18
C GLU A 336 17.74 -12.60 18.70
N MET A 337 17.40 -11.33 18.38
CA MET A 337 16.08 -10.78 18.70
C MET A 337 14.95 -11.59 18.03
N ALA A 338 15.12 -11.99 16.77
CA ALA A 338 14.13 -12.81 16.07
C ALA A 338 13.93 -14.17 16.76
N LYS A 339 15.02 -14.82 17.19
CA LYS A 339 14.94 -16.08 17.96
C LYS A 339 14.14 -15.88 19.24
N ILE A 340 14.40 -14.80 19.99
CA ILE A 340 13.67 -14.50 21.23
C ILE A 340 12.17 -14.35 20.97
N ILE A 341 11.77 -13.49 20.03
CA ILE A 341 10.34 -13.20 19.77
C ILE A 341 9.59 -14.33 19.04
N LEU A 342 10.31 -15.29 18.45
CA LEU A 342 9.71 -16.50 17.89
C LEU A 342 9.54 -17.60 18.94
N HIS A 343 10.38 -17.61 19.97
CA HIS A 343 10.23 -18.53 21.11
C HIS A 343 9.20 -18.04 22.12
N GLU A 344 9.12 -16.73 22.36
CA GLU A 344 8.17 -16.09 23.27
C GLU A 344 7.15 -15.30 22.46
N HIS A 345 5.85 -15.60 22.61
CA HIS A 345 4.81 -14.75 22.04
C HIS A 345 4.85 -13.38 22.73
N VAL A 346 5.32 -12.34 22.02
CA VAL A 346 5.44 -10.97 22.56
C VAL A 346 4.11 -10.48 23.14
N SER A 347 2.97 -10.88 22.56
CA SER A 347 1.65 -10.80 23.16
C SER A 347 0.62 -11.56 22.32
N GLU A 348 -0.28 -12.32 22.95
CA GLU A 348 -1.49 -12.87 22.31
C GLU A 348 -2.66 -11.86 22.29
N GLN A 349 -2.52 -10.72 22.97
CA GLN A 349 -3.59 -9.73 23.08
C GLN A 349 -3.72 -8.94 21.79
N LYS A 350 -4.96 -8.82 21.29
CA LYS A 350 -5.26 -7.91 20.18
C LYS A 350 -4.89 -6.49 20.59
N ILE A 351 -4.13 -5.80 19.74
CA ILE A 351 -3.80 -4.39 19.93
C ILE A 351 -5.10 -3.60 20.01
N VAL A 352 -5.40 -3.06 21.18
CA VAL A 352 -6.54 -2.16 21.35
C VAL A 352 -6.20 -0.86 20.62
N LYS A 353 -7.09 -0.41 19.73
CA LYS A 353 -6.90 0.86 19.04
C LYS A 353 -6.73 1.96 20.09
N ALA A 354 -5.80 2.88 19.87
CA ALA A 354 -5.57 4.04 20.73
C ALA A 354 -5.87 5.36 20.01
N GLY A 355 -6.13 6.43 20.77
CA GLY A 355 -6.35 7.78 20.25
C GLY A 355 -7.56 7.90 19.29
N ARG A 356 -7.45 8.77 18.28
CA ARG A 356 -8.48 9.01 17.25
C ARG A 356 -8.92 7.74 16.50
N LYS A 357 -8.05 6.72 16.45
CA LYS A 357 -8.35 5.43 15.81
C LYS A 357 -9.29 4.57 16.67
N ALA A 358 -9.34 4.79 17.98
CA ALA A 358 -10.26 4.13 18.93
C ALA A 358 -11.54 4.94 19.17
N GLN A 359 -11.39 6.26 19.21
CA GLN A 359 -12.47 7.21 19.46
C GLN A 359 -12.62 8.11 18.24
N PRO A 360 -13.45 7.70 17.25
CA PRO A 360 -13.72 8.54 16.09
C PRO A 360 -14.34 9.86 16.55
N LEU A 361 -13.95 10.94 15.87
CA LEU A 361 -14.62 12.23 16.02
C LEU A 361 -16.11 12.05 15.69
N LYS A 362 -16.98 12.41 16.62
CA LYS A 362 -18.37 12.70 16.28
C LYS A 362 -18.34 14.00 15.49
N ILE A 363 -18.31 13.88 14.17
CA ILE A 363 -18.57 15.01 13.29
C ILE A 363 -20.09 15.13 13.29
N SER A 364 -20.62 16.21 13.86
CA SER A 364 -22.04 16.54 13.70
C SER A 364 -22.28 16.79 12.22
N GLU A 365 -23.14 15.99 11.60
CA GLU A 365 -23.69 16.30 10.28
C GLU A 365 -24.50 17.60 10.45
N ASN A 366 -23.99 18.69 9.87
CA ASN A 366 -24.71 19.96 9.76
C ASN A 366 -25.57 19.96 8.50
#